data_AF-A0A956H6Z6-F1
#
_entry.id   AF-A0A956H6Z6-F1
#
_cell.length_a   1.000
_cell.length_b   1.000
_cell.length_c   1.000
_cell.angle_alpha   90.00
_cell.angle_beta   90.00
_cell.angle_gamma   90.00
#
_symmetry.space_group_name_H-M   'P 1'
#
loop_
_entity.id
_entity.type
_entity.pdbx_description
1 polymer ?
#
loop_
_entity_poly.entity_id
_entity_poly.type
_entity_poly.pdbx_seq_one_letter_code
_entity_poly.pdbx_strand_id
1 'polypeptide(L)'
;MSDLWGWVETAIERLQAGDQQQQRLAMLLETLPELIGDDEHTRVDAIVPEALALARNLDERWLELFVRHWNLQSRVLHRYQAGEELREAVDLLEFASREDTRACPQSVCVVQDLACCYSISDGPGYVAERLAVARETLARINPGWPCFDCISAEYFSALMD
;
A
#
# COMPACT_ATOMS: atom_id res chain seq x y z
N MET A 1 -11.32 -9.48 -14.60
CA MET A 1 -11.05 -8.55 -13.49
C MET A 1 -9.92 -9.16 -12.71
N SER A 2 -8.74 -8.54 -12.68
CA SER A 2 -7.63 -9.07 -11.89
C SER A 2 -7.90 -8.74 -10.43
N ASP A 3 -7.98 -9.77 -9.59
CA ASP A 3 -7.78 -9.65 -8.16
C ASP A 3 -6.38 -9.06 -7.91
N LEU A 4 -6.24 -8.23 -6.88
CA LEU A 4 -4.97 -7.65 -6.43
C LEU A 4 -3.93 -8.75 -6.26
N TRP A 5 -4.31 -9.84 -5.60
CA TRP A 5 -3.40 -10.95 -5.30
C TRP A 5 -3.04 -11.75 -6.54
N GLY A 6 -3.99 -11.99 -7.45
CA GLY A 6 -3.68 -12.63 -8.73
C GLY A 6 -2.69 -11.83 -9.58
N TRP A 7 -2.72 -10.48 -9.50
CA TRP A 7 -1.70 -9.64 -10.13
C TRP A 7 -0.33 -9.80 -9.46
N VAL A 8 -0.28 -9.80 -8.13
CA VAL A 8 0.96 -9.98 -7.35
C VAL A 8 1.59 -11.34 -7.65
N GLU A 9 0.81 -12.42 -7.63
CA GLU A 9 1.23 -13.78 -7.98
C GLU A 9 1.83 -13.83 -9.39
N THR A 10 1.11 -13.28 -10.38
CA THR A 10 1.60 -13.23 -11.77
C THR A 10 2.91 -12.43 -11.89
N ALA A 11 3.05 -11.33 -11.15
CA ALA A 11 4.25 -10.52 -11.16
C ALA A 11 5.44 -11.27 -10.53
N ILE A 12 5.20 -11.98 -9.43
CA ILE A 12 6.19 -12.81 -8.74
C ILE A 12 6.65 -13.95 -9.65
N GLU A 13 5.75 -14.70 -10.28
CA GLU A 13 6.09 -15.79 -11.20
C GLU A 13 6.97 -15.30 -12.36
N ARG A 14 6.62 -14.14 -12.93
CA ARG A 14 7.43 -13.49 -13.99
C ARG A 14 8.83 -13.15 -13.51
N LEU A 15 8.96 -12.60 -12.31
CA LEU A 15 10.25 -12.22 -11.74
C LEU A 15 11.10 -13.44 -11.37
N GLN A 16 10.49 -14.53 -10.89
CA GLN A 16 11.16 -15.79 -10.58
C GLN A 16 11.80 -16.43 -11.82
N ALA A 17 11.17 -16.27 -12.99
CA ALA A 17 11.72 -16.73 -14.26
C ALA A 17 12.85 -15.84 -14.83
N GLY A 18 13.14 -14.70 -14.17
CA GLY A 18 14.11 -13.71 -14.58
C GLY A 18 15.54 -13.97 -14.11
N ASP A 19 16.35 -12.90 -14.12
CA ASP A 19 17.71 -12.92 -13.59
C ASP A 19 17.77 -12.88 -12.04
N GLN A 20 18.97 -12.85 -11.49
CA GLN A 20 19.19 -12.86 -10.04
C GLN A 20 18.54 -11.67 -9.31
N GLN A 21 18.53 -10.47 -9.92
CA GLN A 21 17.91 -9.29 -9.31
C GLN A 21 16.39 -9.41 -9.32
N GLN A 22 15.82 -9.91 -10.41
CA GLN A 22 14.39 -10.18 -10.52
C GLN A 22 13.95 -11.24 -9.51
N GLN A 23 14.67 -12.36 -9.43
CA GLN A 23 14.41 -13.42 -8.46
C GLN A 23 14.49 -12.93 -7.01
N ARG A 24 15.48 -12.06 -6.71
CA ARG A 24 15.59 -11.44 -5.39
C ARG A 24 14.40 -10.54 -5.08
N LEU A 25 13.96 -9.73 -6.03
CA LEU A 25 12.76 -8.90 -5.87
C LEU A 25 11.52 -9.75 -5.64
N ALA A 26 11.33 -10.84 -6.38
CA ALA A 26 10.21 -11.76 -6.20
C ALA A 26 10.12 -12.28 -4.75
N MET A 27 11.25 -12.78 -4.23
CA MET A 27 11.34 -13.29 -2.86
C MET A 27 11.01 -12.20 -1.82
N LEU A 28 11.45 -10.97 -2.04
CA LEU A 28 11.15 -9.84 -1.15
C LEU A 28 9.66 -9.46 -1.18
N LEU A 29 9.02 -9.52 -2.34
CA LEU A 29 7.59 -9.21 -2.50
C LEU A 29 6.69 -10.27 -1.86
N GLU A 30 7.07 -11.54 -1.93
CA GLU A 30 6.41 -12.64 -1.19
C GLU A 30 6.55 -12.43 0.33
N THR A 31 7.77 -12.13 0.79
CA THR A 31 8.10 -12.05 2.22
C THR A 31 7.46 -10.85 2.91
N LEU A 32 7.35 -9.71 2.23
CA LEU A 32 7.01 -8.43 2.89
C LEU A 32 5.62 -8.42 3.55
N PRO A 33 4.52 -8.82 2.88
CA PRO A 33 3.19 -8.91 3.52
C PRO A 33 3.16 -9.89 4.69
N GLU A 34 3.85 -11.03 4.57
CA GLU A 34 3.91 -12.05 5.62
C GLU A 34 4.53 -11.49 6.89
N LEU A 35 5.69 -10.80 6.77
CA LEU A 35 6.34 -10.17 7.93
C LEU A 35 5.46 -9.12 8.62
N ILE A 36 4.65 -8.39 7.85
CA ILE A 36 3.75 -7.39 8.42
C ILE A 36 2.59 -8.07 9.13
N GLY A 37 2.02 -9.12 8.55
CA GLY A 37 0.99 -9.96 9.19
C GLY A 37 1.48 -10.64 10.47
N ASP A 38 2.77 -10.98 10.55
CA ASP A 38 3.42 -11.60 11.71
C ASP A 38 3.99 -10.58 12.72
N ASP A 39 3.75 -9.28 12.53
CA ASP A 39 4.29 -8.18 13.35
C ASP A 39 5.84 -8.14 13.46
N GLU A 40 6.54 -8.70 12.47
CA GLU A 40 8.00 -8.75 12.35
C GLU A 40 8.59 -7.44 11.78
N HIS A 41 8.17 -6.29 12.33
CA HIS A 41 8.46 -4.95 11.79
C HIS A 41 9.96 -4.61 11.72
N THR A 42 10.79 -5.17 12.61
CA THR A 42 12.25 -5.02 12.52
C THR A 42 12.81 -5.65 11.24
N ARG A 43 12.23 -6.78 10.81
CA ARG A 43 12.62 -7.45 9.56
C ARG A 43 12.09 -6.70 8.35
N VAL A 44 10.88 -6.11 8.45
CA VAL A 44 10.33 -5.21 7.42
C VAL A 44 11.29 -4.04 7.18
N ASP A 45 11.69 -3.34 8.24
CA ASP A 45 12.63 -2.21 8.16
C ASP A 45 13.97 -2.61 7.52
N ALA A 46 14.41 -3.86 7.69
CA ALA A 46 15.63 -4.39 7.10
C ALA A 46 15.52 -4.71 5.59
N ILE A 47 14.35 -5.13 5.09
CA ILE A 47 14.19 -5.59 3.70
C ILE A 47 13.65 -4.51 2.75
N VAL A 48 12.87 -3.54 3.25
CA VAL A 48 12.23 -2.52 2.42
C VAL A 48 13.23 -1.70 1.59
N PRO A 49 14.39 -1.23 2.13
CA PRO A 49 15.34 -0.47 1.34
C PRO A 49 15.86 -1.24 0.12
N GLU A 50 16.11 -2.55 0.27
CA GLU A 50 16.56 -3.42 -0.82
C GLU A 50 15.45 -3.62 -1.85
N ALA A 51 14.22 -3.89 -1.41
CA ALA A 51 13.07 -4.10 -2.28
C ALA A 51 12.78 -2.85 -3.14
N LEU A 52 12.83 -1.66 -2.54
CA LEU A 52 12.67 -0.39 -3.26
C LEU A 52 13.80 -0.15 -4.27
N ALA A 53 15.04 -0.43 -3.88
CA ALA A 53 16.18 -0.26 -4.79
C ALA A 53 16.07 -1.18 -6.01
N LEU A 54 15.69 -2.45 -5.80
CA LEU A 54 15.50 -3.41 -6.89
C LEU A 54 14.33 -3.03 -7.79
N ALA A 55 13.17 -2.68 -7.23
CA ALA A 55 12.01 -2.27 -8.01
C ALA A 55 12.33 -1.07 -8.91
N ARG A 56 13.06 -0.06 -8.38
CA ARG A 56 13.49 1.11 -9.15
C ARG A 56 14.52 0.78 -10.23
N ASN A 57 15.51 -0.04 -9.90
CA ASN A 57 16.56 -0.44 -10.84
C ASN A 57 16.00 -1.24 -12.02
N LEU A 58 14.94 -2.02 -11.79
CA LEU A 58 14.24 -2.81 -12.80
C LEU A 58 13.11 -2.03 -13.51
N ASP A 59 12.89 -0.76 -13.16
CA ASP A 59 11.78 0.10 -13.61
C ASP A 59 10.37 -0.50 -13.37
N GLU A 60 10.24 -1.29 -12.29
CA GLU A 60 9.01 -1.96 -11.87
C GLU A 60 8.15 -1.05 -11.00
N ARG A 61 7.60 0.03 -11.58
CA ARG A 61 6.89 1.09 -10.82
C ARG A 61 5.68 0.58 -10.03
N TRP A 62 4.97 -0.42 -10.52
CA TRP A 62 3.83 -0.99 -9.80
C TRP A 62 4.28 -1.79 -8.58
N LEU A 63 5.46 -2.42 -8.65
CA LEU A 63 6.06 -3.12 -7.52
C LEU A 63 6.72 -2.14 -6.55
N GLU A 64 7.22 -0.99 -7.01
CA GLU A 64 7.58 0.11 -6.11
C GLU A 64 6.36 0.59 -5.32
N LEU A 65 5.21 0.79 -5.97
CA LEU A 65 3.96 1.15 -5.30
C LEU A 65 3.60 0.11 -4.22
N PHE A 66 3.68 -1.19 -4.57
CA PHE A 66 3.44 -2.29 -3.64
C PHE A 66 4.32 -2.20 -2.39
N VAL A 67 5.63 -2.08 -2.57
CA VAL A 67 6.58 -2.03 -1.45
C VAL A 67 6.35 -0.78 -0.59
N ARG A 68 6.07 0.38 -1.20
CA ARG A 68 5.80 1.62 -0.47
C ARG A 68 4.53 1.54 0.36
N HIS A 69 3.45 0.98 -0.19
CA HIS A 69 2.19 0.78 0.53
C HIS A 69 2.38 -0.14 1.74
N TRP A 70 2.99 -1.31 1.54
CA TRP A 70 3.24 -2.25 2.64
C TRP A 70 4.17 -1.66 3.71
N ASN A 71 5.17 -0.88 3.32
CA ASN A 71 5.99 -0.16 4.30
C ASN A 71 5.17 0.84 5.14
N LEU A 72 4.23 1.56 4.51
CA LEU A 72 3.31 2.45 5.23
C LEU A 72 2.33 1.66 6.10
N GLN A 73 1.83 0.50 5.68
CA GLN A 73 1.01 -0.37 6.52
C GLN A 73 1.74 -0.78 7.81
N SER A 74 3.01 -1.18 7.72
CA SER A 74 3.84 -1.48 8.89
C SER A 74 3.99 -0.29 9.84
N ARG A 75 4.22 0.92 9.31
CA ARG A 75 4.51 2.12 10.12
C ARG A 75 3.26 2.80 10.66
N VAL A 76 2.26 2.97 9.81
CA VAL A 76 1.03 3.71 10.10
C VAL A 76 0.02 2.79 10.79
N LEU A 77 -0.40 1.71 10.13
CA LEU A 77 -1.49 0.88 10.64
C LEU A 77 -1.08 0.04 11.86
N HIS A 78 0.10 -0.59 11.82
CA HIS A 78 0.56 -1.45 12.92
C HIS A 78 1.29 -0.68 14.03
N ARG A 79 2.05 0.38 13.69
CA ARG A 79 2.90 1.11 14.63
C ARG A 79 2.38 2.52 14.99
N TYR A 80 1.24 2.93 14.46
CA TYR A 80 0.58 4.22 14.77
C TYR A 80 1.47 5.45 14.55
N GLN A 81 2.30 5.42 13.51
CA GLN A 81 3.18 6.54 13.14
C GLN A 81 2.50 7.40 12.07
N ALA A 82 2.35 8.70 12.33
CA ALA A 82 1.72 9.65 11.41
C ALA A 82 2.41 11.03 11.40
N GLY A 83 3.70 11.08 11.73
CA GLY A 83 4.49 12.30 11.69
C GLY A 83 4.99 12.57 10.27
N GLU A 84 6.14 12.02 9.93
CA GLU A 84 6.69 12.14 8.57
C GLU A 84 5.91 11.28 7.57
N GLU A 85 5.25 10.24 8.05
CA GLU A 85 4.47 9.26 7.28
C GLU A 85 3.29 9.91 6.56
N LEU A 86 2.71 10.99 7.11
CA LEU A 86 1.63 11.72 6.44
C LEU A 86 2.11 12.27 5.09
N ARG A 87 3.31 12.86 5.06
CA ARG A 87 3.91 13.35 3.81
C ARG A 87 4.20 12.18 2.86
N GLU A 88 4.72 11.07 3.37
CA GLU A 88 4.99 9.89 2.55
C GLU A 88 3.71 9.28 1.95
N ALA A 89 2.60 9.28 2.70
CA ALA A 89 1.29 8.82 2.23
C ALA A 89 0.71 9.74 1.14
N VAL A 90 0.84 11.06 1.29
CA VAL A 90 0.49 12.02 0.23
C VAL A 90 1.34 11.78 -1.02
N ASP A 91 2.67 11.67 -0.86
CA ASP A 91 3.60 11.40 -1.96
C ASP A 91 3.29 10.06 -2.67
N LEU A 92 2.84 9.06 -1.91
CA LEU A 92 2.46 7.76 -2.48
C LEU A 92 1.11 7.83 -3.21
N LEU A 93 0.13 8.58 -2.69
CA LEU A 93 -1.14 8.80 -3.36
C LEU A 93 -0.96 9.56 -4.69
N GLU A 94 -0.10 10.58 -4.70
CA GLU A 94 0.28 11.26 -5.95
C GLU A 94 0.98 10.31 -6.92
N PHE A 95 1.93 9.50 -6.42
CA PHE A 95 2.61 8.51 -7.23
C PHE A 95 1.65 7.47 -7.80
N ALA A 96 0.67 7.00 -7.04
CA ALA A 96 -0.35 6.05 -7.46
C ALA A 96 -1.36 6.63 -8.45
N SER A 97 -1.45 7.96 -8.56
CA SER A 97 -2.39 8.66 -9.44
C SER A 97 -1.80 9.00 -10.82
N ARG A 98 -0.51 8.73 -11.05
CA ARG A 98 0.18 9.01 -12.32
C ARG A 98 -0.32 8.11 -13.45
N GLU A 99 -0.12 8.55 -14.69
CA GLU A 99 -0.61 7.83 -15.87
C GLU A 99 -0.09 6.39 -15.95
N ASP A 100 1.16 6.17 -15.53
CA ASP A 100 1.87 4.90 -15.58
C ASP A 100 1.61 3.97 -14.38
N THR A 101 0.94 4.44 -13.32
CA THR A 101 0.71 3.70 -12.07
C THR A 101 -0.76 3.63 -11.65
N ARG A 102 -1.63 4.53 -12.15
CA ARG A 102 -3.07 4.57 -11.83
C ARG A 102 -3.85 3.30 -12.16
N ALA A 103 -3.32 2.48 -13.06
CA ALA A 103 -3.90 1.20 -13.44
C ALA A 103 -3.38 0.03 -12.59
N CYS A 104 -2.42 0.27 -11.69
CA CYS A 104 -1.96 -0.73 -10.73
C CYS A 104 -3.12 -1.17 -9.84
N PRO A 105 -3.41 -2.48 -9.70
CA PRO A 105 -4.49 -2.97 -8.84
C PRO A 105 -4.39 -2.46 -7.40
N GLN A 106 -3.17 -2.23 -6.88
CA GLN A 106 -2.94 -1.75 -5.53
C GLN A 106 -3.02 -0.22 -5.36
N SER A 107 -3.16 0.54 -6.45
CA SER A 107 -3.28 2.00 -6.39
C SER A 107 -4.42 2.48 -5.49
N VAL A 108 -5.47 1.67 -5.30
CA VAL A 108 -6.60 1.99 -4.40
C VAL A 108 -6.26 1.86 -2.92
N CYS A 109 -5.30 1.01 -2.57
CA CYS A 109 -5.00 0.68 -1.18
C CYS A 109 -4.19 1.79 -0.49
N VAL A 110 -3.51 2.64 -1.27
CA VAL A 110 -2.76 3.80 -0.74
C VAL A 110 -3.66 4.87 -0.11
N VAL A 111 -4.96 4.83 -0.41
CA VAL A 111 -5.96 5.72 0.22
C VAL A 111 -6.14 5.37 1.70
N GLN A 112 -6.02 4.08 2.05
CA GLN A 112 -6.05 3.67 3.45
C GLN A 112 -4.87 4.29 4.21
N ASP A 113 -3.66 4.27 3.64
CA ASP A 113 -2.48 4.83 4.29
C ASP A 113 -2.69 6.31 4.68
N LEU A 114 -3.27 7.11 3.77
CA LEU A 114 -3.61 8.50 4.05
C LEU A 114 -4.72 8.65 5.09
N ALA A 115 -5.78 7.86 4.99
CA ALA A 115 -6.91 7.91 5.92
C ALA A 115 -6.49 7.54 7.36
N CYS A 116 -5.60 6.55 7.51
CA CYS A 116 -5.03 6.17 8.80
C CYS A 116 -4.13 7.27 9.36
N CYS A 117 -3.27 7.89 8.54
CA CYS A 117 -2.46 9.04 8.97
C CYS A 117 -3.34 10.17 9.51
N TYR A 118 -4.41 10.55 8.80
CA TYR A 118 -5.36 11.55 9.30
C TYR A 118 -6.00 11.15 10.62
N SER A 119 -6.42 9.90 10.76
CA SER A 119 -7.02 9.37 11.99
C SER A 119 -6.07 9.51 13.19
N ILE A 120 -4.79 9.17 13.00
CA ILE A 120 -3.77 9.17 14.05
C ILE A 120 -3.34 10.60 14.40
N SER A 121 -3.19 11.48 13.40
CA SER A 121 -2.76 12.86 13.61
C SER A 121 -3.84 13.70 14.31
N ASP A 122 -5.06 13.72 13.78
CA ASP A 122 -6.22 14.45 14.32
C ASP A 122 -7.51 13.96 13.65
N GLY A 123 -7.98 12.77 14.01
CA GLY A 123 -9.21 12.18 13.44
C GLY A 123 -10.38 13.16 13.34
N PRO A 124 -10.82 13.78 14.46
CA PRO A 124 -11.92 14.76 14.46
C PRO A 124 -11.69 15.97 13.55
N GLY A 125 -10.44 16.43 13.44
CA GLY A 125 -10.06 17.52 12.54
C GLY A 125 -10.10 17.17 11.06
N TYR A 126 -10.00 15.89 10.71
CA TYR A 126 -9.92 15.38 9.33
C TYR A 126 -11.13 14.53 8.89
N VAL A 127 -12.23 14.52 9.64
CA VAL A 127 -13.43 13.71 9.31
C VAL A 127 -13.91 13.96 7.87
N ALA A 128 -13.93 15.22 7.43
CA ALA A 128 -14.41 15.57 6.09
C ALA A 128 -13.52 14.95 4.99
N GLU A 129 -12.21 15.06 5.14
CA GLU A 129 -11.19 14.52 4.26
C GLU A 129 -11.24 12.99 4.24
N ARG A 130 -11.23 12.34 5.42
CA ARG A 130 -11.31 10.89 5.56
C ARG A 130 -12.56 10.32 4.90
N LEU A 131 -13.73 10.93 5.13
CA LEU A 131 -14.97 10.50 4.50
C LEU A 131 -14.99 10.76 2.99
N ALA A 132 -14.36 11.84 2.51
CA ALA A 132 -14.28 12.15 1.08
C ALA A 132 -13.44 11.11 0.33
N VAL A 133 -12.22 10.83 0.80
CA VAL A 133 -11.30 9.89 0.13
C VAL A 133 -11.82 8.46 0.17
N ALA A 134 -12.44 8.04 1.28
CA ALA A 134 -13.03 6.72 1.38
C ALA A 134 -14.24 6.56 0.45
N ARG A 135 -15.12 7.58 0.35
CA ARG A 135 -16.26 7.56 -0.57
C ARG A 135 -15.84 7.54 -2.03
N GLU A 136 -14.87 8.35 -2.41
CA GLU A 136 -14.35 8.36 -3.78
C GLU A 136 -13.79 6.98 -4.16
N THR A 137 -13.06 6.34 -3.23
CA THR A 137 -12.45 5.03 -3.47
C THR A 137 -13.50 3.94 -3.55
N LEU A 138 -14.47 3.89 -2.62
CA LEU A 138 -15.57 2.93 -2.63
C LEU A 138 -16.45 3.05 -3.88
N ALA A 139 -16.54 4.22 -4.51
CA ALA A 139 -17.24 4.39 -5.78
C ALA A 139 -16.51 3.74 -6.97
N ARG A 140 -15.20 3.46 -6.84
CA ARG A 140 -14.35 2.88 -7.88
C ARG A 140 -14.16 1.36 -7.75
N ILE A 141 -14.37 0.81 -6.56
CA ILE A 141 -14.19 -0.62 -6.24
C ILE A 141 -15.52 -1.27 -5.88
N ASN A 142 -15.52 -2.61 -5.76
CA ASN A 142 -16.69 -3.39 -5.32
C ASN A 142 -16.24 -4.47 -4.32
N PRO A 143 -17.16 -5.19 -3.65
CA PRO A 143 -16.81 -6.18 -2.65
C PRO A 143 -15.90 -7.34 -3.11
N GLY A 144 -15.71 -7.52 -4.43
CA GLY A 144 -14.73 -8.47 -4.95
C GLY A 144 -13.29 -7.99 -4.92
N TRP A 145 -13.03 -6.73 -4.51
CA TRP A 145 -11.69 -6.18 -4.32
C TRP A 145 -11.25 -6.36 -2.87
N PRO A 146 -10.05 -6.89 -2.59
CA PRO A 146 -9.57 -7.06 -1.21
C PRO A 146 -9.57 -5.76 -0.40
N CYS A 147 -9.27 -4.61 -1.02
CA CYS A 147 -9.26 -3.32 -0.34
C CYS A 147 -10.67 -2.75 -0.05
N PHE A 148 -11.76 -3.42 -0.47
CA PHE A 148 -13.12 -2.97 -0.15
C PHE A 148 -13.39 -2.96 1.36
N ASP A 149 -12.99 -4.01 2.07
CA ASP A 149 -13.21 -4.12 3.51
C ASP A 149 -12.36 -3.10 4.27
N CYS A 150 -11.10 -2.92 3.87
CA CYS A 150 -10.19 -1.92 4.45
C CYS A 150 -10.78 -0.51 4.34
N ILE A 151 -11.18 -0.08 3.14
CA ILE A 151 -11.71 1.26 2.93
C ILE A 151 -13.08 1.43 3.59
N SER A 152 -13.91 0.38 3.65
CA SER A 152 -15.16 0.41 4.39
C SER A 152 -14.94 0.60 5.89
N ALA A 153 -13.90 -0.02 6.46
CA ALA A 153 -13.51 0.17 7.85
C ALA A 153 -13.04 1.61 8.12
N GLU A 154 -12.23 2.19 7.23
CA GLU A 154 -11.82 3.60 7.36
C GLU A 154 -12.99 4.56 7.26
N TYR A 155 -13.92 4.31 6.33
CA TYR A 155 -15.15 5.11 6.21
C TYR A 155 -15.98 5.03 7.50
N PHE A 156 -16.15 3.84 8.05
CA PHE A 156 -16.88 3.64 9.29
C PHE A 156 -16.17 4.31 10.47
N SER A 157 -14.85 4.17 10.58
CA SER A 157 -14.05 4.83 11.63
C SER A 157 -14.23 6.34 11.60
N ALA A 158 -14.17 6.97 10.42
CA ALA A 158 -14.35 8.41 10.29
C ALA A 158 -15.76 8.90 10.66
N LEU A 159 -16.79 8.04 10.63
CA LEU A 159 -18.13 8.38 11.12
C LEU A 159 -18.24 8.35 12.65
N MET A 160 -17.26 7.75 13.34
CA MET A 160 -17.26 7.52 14.77
C MET A 160 -16.33 8.48 15.55
N ASP A 161 -15.54 9.29 14.85
CA ASP A 161 -14.71 10.37 15.44
C ASP A 161 -15.59 11.49 16.04
#